data_AF-A0A074VI01-F1
#
_entry.id   AF-A0A074VI01-F1
#
_cell.length_a   1.000
_cell.length_b   1.000
_cell.length_c   1.000
_cell.angle_alpha   90.00
_cell.angle_beta   90.00
_cell.angle_gamma   90.00
#
_symmetry.space_group_name_H-M   'P 1'
#
loop_
_entity.id
_entity.type
_entity.pdbx_description
1 polymer ?
#
loop_
_entity_poly.entity_id
_entity_poly.type
_entity_poly.pdbx_seq_one_letter_code
_entity_poly.pdbx_strand_id
1 'polypeptide(L)'
;MKHFVPLTSKNGRYKTISYGIKRLIKSHIALQNLIRDIIFIMITLFSMLITPKQVRAGNEFNWEPIIEVAKLFIGIFITIVPVLAILRTGSHGALAPIVSLVKNEHGQPINSMYFWLSGLLSGFLDNAPTYLVFFNLASGDATILMNILEKTLLAISMGSVFMGALSYVGNAPNLMVKSIAIQNKINMPSFFS
;
A
#
# COMPACT_ATOMS: atom_id res chain seq x y z
N MET A 1 -7.63 27.39 -4.27
CA MET A 1 -7.09 27.28 -5.65
C MET A 1 -5.57 27.44 -5.62
N LYS A 2 -4.80 26.36 -5.81
CA LYS A 2 -3.40 26.44 -6.24
C LYS A 2 -3.34 25.75 -7.60
N HIS A 3 -3.12 26.54 -8.65
CA HIS A 3 -3.04 26.08 -10.03
C HIS A 3 -1.92 25.04 -10.18
N PHE A 4 -2.30 23.79 -10.51
CA PHE A 4 -1.37 22.79 -11.01
C PHE A 4 -1.20 23.02 -12.51
N VAL A 5 -0.07 23.59 -12.90
CA VAL A 5 0.31 23.74 -14.30
C VAL A 5 0.61 22.34 -14.87
N PRO A 6 -0.06 21.90 -15.96
CA PRO A 6 0.29 20.65 -16.62
C PRO A 6 1.57 20.89 -17.42
N LEU A 7 2.67 20.24 -17.04
CA LEU A 7 3.93 20.31 -17.78
C LEU A 7 4.04 19.13 -18.74
N THR A 8 3.57 19.33 -19.97
CA THR A 8 4.02 18.57 -21.13
C THR A 8 5.48 18.95 -21.44
N SER A 9 6.42 18.01 -21.37
CA SER A 9 7.70 18.13 -22.09
C SER A 9 8.40 16.78 -22.28
N LYS A 10 8.99 16.62 -23.46
CA LYS A 10 9.37 15.37 -24.14
C LYS A 10 10.51 14.53 -23.50
N ASN A 11 11.14 14.96 -22.39
CA ASN A 11 12.29 14.26 -21.76
C ASN A 11 12.08 13.99 -20.23
N GLY A 12 10.90 13.50 -19.84
CA GLY A 12 10.35 13.52 -18.47
C GLY A 12 10.93 12.56 -17.40
N ARG A 13 11.99 11.79 -17.64
CA ARG A 13 12.48 10.79 -16.65
C ARG A 13 13.43 11.37 -15.59
N TYR A 14 14.40 12.20 -15.98
CA TYR A 14 15.41 12.71 -15.03
C TYR A 14 14.92 13.85 -14.13
N LYS A 15 14.01 14.69 -14.62
CA LYS A 15 13.44 15.78 -13.79
C LYS A 15 12.53 15.24 -12.69
N THR A 16 11.69 14.24 -12.96
CA THR A 16 10.73 13.71 -11.98
C THR A 16 11.40 13.15 -10.72
N ILE A 17 12.53 12.45 -10.86
CA ILE A 17 13.29 11.92 -9.71
C ILE A 17 13.90 13.06 -8.87
N SER A 18 14.50 14.06 -9.52
CA SER A 18 15.08 15.23 -8.84
C SER A 18 14.03 16.08 -8.10
N TYR A 19 12.85 16.25 -8.69
CA TYR A 19 11.71 16.92 -8.04
C TYR A 19 11.14 16.10 -6.87
N GLY A 20 11.11 14.77 -6.96
CA GLY A 20 10.70 13.88 -5.88
C GLY A 20 11.60 14.00 -4.65
N ILE A 21 12.92 13.96 -4.84
CA ILE A 21 13.92 14.10 -3.76
C ILE A 21 13.84 15.49 -3.12
N LYS A 22 13.79 16.56 -3.94
CA LYS A 22 13.63 17.93 -3.42
C LYS A 22 12.34 18.11 -2.61
N ARG A 23 11.25 17.44 -3.01
CA ARG A 23 9.97 17.49 -2.29
C ARG A 23 9.97 16.64 -1.02
N LEU A 24 10.72 15.54 -0.97
CA LEU A 24 10.98 14.74 0.24
C LEU A 24 11.72 15.57 1.29
N ILE A 25 12.80 16.24 0.88
CA ILE A 25 13.59 17.13 1.76
C ILE A 25 12.76 18.33 2.24
N LYS A 26 11.82 18.80 1.42
CA LYS A 26 10.90 19.90 1.75
C LYS A 26 9.58 19.44 2.37
N SER A 27 9.41 18.14 2.63
CA SER A 27 8.20 17.61 3.23
C SER A 27 8.19 17.91 4.72
N HIS A 28 7.07 18.43 5.21
CA HIS A 28 6.90 18.61 6.65
C HIS A 28 6.71 17.23 7.29
N ILE A 29 7.77 16.69 7.87
CA ILE A 29 7.66 15.52 8.74
C ILE A 29 7.01 16.02 10.04
N ALA A 30 5.79 15.55 10.31
CA ALA A 30 5.15 15.85 11.58
C ALA A 30 6.01 15.30 12.72
N LEU A 31 6.23 16.10 13.77
CA LEU A 31 7.07 15.72 14.90
C LEU A 31 6.66 14.36 15.50
N GLN A 32 5.35 14.08 15.56
CA GLN A 32 4.79 12.80 16.00
C GLN A 32 5.31 11.60 15.18
N ASN A 33 5.48 11.75 13.85
CA ASN A 33 5.96 10.66 12.99
C ASN A 33 7.43 10.37 13.27
N LEU A 34 8.24 11.42 13.42
CA LEU A 34 9.66 11.28 13.78
C LEU A 34 9.82 10.60 15.13
N ILE A 35 9.06 11.04 16.14
CA ILE A 35 9.09 10.44 17.47
C ILE A 35 8.67 8.98 17.42
N ARG A 36 7.58 8.64 16.73
CA ARG A 36 7.13 7.26 16.53
C ARG A 36 8.23 6.38 15.93
N ASP A 37 8.90 6.87 14.88
CA ASP A 37 9.93 6.11 14.18
C ASP A 37 11.17 5.90 15.05
N ILE A 38 11.57 6.92 15.82
CA ILE A 38 12.63 6.80 16.85
C ILE A 38 12.23 5.75 17.90
N ILE A 39 10.99 5.78 18.39
CA ILE A 39 10.50 4.80 19.37
C ILE A 39 10.57 3.37 18.81
N PHE A 40 10.15 3.14 17.57
CA PHE A 40 10.24 1.80 16.96
C PHE A 40 11.69 1.31 16.82
N ILE A 41 12.61 2.19 16.46
CA ILE A 41 14.05 1.85 16.40
C ILE A 41 14.56 1.51 17.80
N MET A 42 14.26 2.34 18.80
CA MET A 42 14.70 2.12 20.18
C MET A 42 14.17 0.79 20.74
N ILE A 43 12.89 0.49 20.55
CA ILE A 43 12.30 -0.78 21.00
C ILE A 43 12.97 -1.97 20.31
N THR A 44 13.23 -1.88 19.00
CA THR A 44 13.91 -2.93 18.25
C THR A 44 15.33 -3.15 18.77
N LEU A 45 16.09 -2.07 18.99
CA LEU A 45 17.46 -2.14 19.52
C LEU A 45 17.48 -2.71 20.95
N PHE A 46 16.58 -2.23 21.82
CA PHE A 46 16.48 -2.75 23.18
C PHE A 46 16.11 -4.22 23.21
N SER A 47 15.13 -4.66 22.41
CA SER A 47 14.80 -6.07 22.26
C SER A 47 16.03 -6.87 21.81
N MET A 48 16.77 -6.36 20.83
CA MET A 48 17.94 -7.06 20.31
C MET A 48 19.12 -7.14 21.30
N LEU A 49 19.29 -6.13 22.16
CA LEU A 49 20.37 -6.07 23.15
C LEU A 49 20.05 -6.86 24.41
N ILE A 50 18.80 -6.81 24.88
CA ILE A 50 18.39 -7.37 26.17
C ILE A 50 18.04 -8.86 26.05
N THR A 51 17.42 -9.30 24.94
CA THR A 51 16.96 -10.70 24.84
C THR A 51 18.15 -11.67 24.73
N PRO A 52 18.30 -12.66 25.63
CA PRO A 52 19.38 -13.65 25.54
C PRO A 52 19.40 -14.39 24.20
N LYS A 53 20.59 -14.75 23.71
CA LYS A 53 20.75 -15.45 22.43
C LYS A 53 20.04 -16.82 22.44
N GLN A 54 20.05 -17.50 23.58
CA GLN A 54 19.40 -18.81 23.78
C GLN A 54 17.88 -18.71 23.61
N VAL A 55 17.26 -17.63 24.11
CA VAL A 55 15.82 -17.40 23.96
C VAL A 55 15.47 -17.17 22.48
N ARG A 56 16.29 -16.41 21.75
CA ARG A 56 16.09 -16.20 20.30
C ARG A 56 16.28 -17.49 19.50
N ALA A 57 17.30 -18.26 19.83
CA ALA A 57 17.54 -19.56 19.20
C ALA A 57 16.40 -20.55 19.48
N GLY A 58 15.87 -20.59 20.71
CA GLY A 58 14.73 -21.43 21.08
C GLY A 58 13.40 -21.03 20.43
N ASN A 59 13.27 -19.79 19.96
CA ASN A 59 12.13 -19.31 19.17
C ASN A 59 12.40 -19.37 17.65
N GLU A 60 13.53 -19.96 17.24
CA GLU A 60 13.98 -20.02 15.83
C GLU A 60 13.97 -18.65 15.13
N PHE A 61 14.29 -17.59 15.88
CA PHE A 61 14.22 -16.23 15.35
C PHE A 61 15.23 -16.04 14.20
N ASN A 62 14.72 -15.63 13.05
CA ASN A 62 15.49 -15.30 11.85
C ASN A 62 15.00 -13.98 11.23
N TRP A 63 15.92 -13.21 10.64
CA TRP A 63 15.63 -11.98 9.91
C TRP A 63 15.10 -12.21 8.50
N GLU A 64 15.31 -13.40 7.95
CA GLU A 64 14.95 -13.73 6.58
C GLU A 64 13.46 -13.45 6.24
N PRO A 65 12.46 -13.80 7.07
CA PRO A 65 11.06 -13.46 6.80
C PRO A 65 10.82 -11.94 6.69
N ILE A 66 11.49 -11.17 7.56
CA ILE A 66 11.38 -9.70 7.56
C ILE A 66 12.01 -9.13 6.29
N ILE A 67 13.16 -9.67 5.87
CA ILE A 67 13.86 -9.26 4.65
C ILE A 67 13.03 -9.58 3.40
N GLU A 68 12.38 -10.75 3.34
CA GLU A 68 11.49 -11.12 2.24
C GLU A 68 10.32 -10.15 2.10
N VAL A 69 9.62 -9.87 3.21
CA VAL A 69 8.54 -8.88 3.25
C VAL A 69 9.05 -7.51 2.79
N ALA A 70 10.21 -7.06 3.30
CA ALA A 70 10.78 -5.76 2.93
C ALA A 70 11.09 -5.66 1.42
N LYS A 71 11.67 -6.70 0.82
CA LYS A 71 11.95 -6.75 -0.63
C LYS A 71 10.66 -6.64 -1.45
N LEU A 72 9.64 -7.40 -1.07
CA LEU A 72 8.34 -7.41 -1.76
C LEU A 72 7.65 -6.04 -1.67
N PHE A 73 7.62 -5.43 -0.48
CA PHE A 73 7.02 -4.12 -0.27
C PHE A 73 7.76 -3.01 -1.02
N ILE A 74 9.10 -3.01 -1.04
CA ILE A 74 9.87 -2.06 -1.84
C ILE A 74 9.49 -2.17 -3.33
N GLY A 75 9.39 -3.39 -3.85
CA GLY A 75 8.95 -3.63 -5.23
C GLY A 75 7.56 -3.06 -5.51
N ILE A 76 6.58 -3.41 -4.66
CA ILE A 76 5.20 -2.94 -4.79
C ILE A 76 5.13 -1.41 -4.75
N PHE A 77 5.73 -0.76 -3.76
CA PHE A 77 5.68 0.69 -3.62
C PHE A 77 6.43 1.44 -4.74
N ILE A 78 7.49 0.88 -5.32
CA ILE A 78 8.12 1.47 -6.51
C ILE A 78 7.17 1.39 -7.71
N THR A 79 6.51 0.25 -7.91
CA THR A 79 5.61 0.04 -9.05
C THR A 79 4.26 0.75 -8.92
N ILE A 80 3.80 1.06 -7.71
CA ILE A 80 2.51 1.73 -7.50
C ILE A 80 2.55 3.20 -7.92
N VAL A 81 3.70 3.87 -7.81
CA VAL A 81 3.85 5.30 -8.15
C VAL A 81 3.42 5.62 -9.59
N PRO A 82 3.93 4.94 -10.63
CA PRO A 82 3.48 5.18 -12.00
C PRO A 82 2.00 4.81 -12.20
N VAL A 83 1.51 3.74 -11.54
CA VAL A 83 0.09 3.35 -11.59
C VAL A 83 -0.81 4.48 -11.06
N LEU A 84 -0.47 5.06 -9.91
CA LEU A 84 -1.19 6.20 -9.33
C LEU A 84 -1.16 7.42 -10.23
N ALA A 85 -0.05 7.67 -10.92
CA ALA A 85 0.06 8.78 -11.88
C ALA A 85 -0.91 8.58 -13.06
N ILE A 86 -1.04 7.34 -13.56
CA ILE A 86 -2.00 7.01 -14.63
C ILE A 86 -3.44 7.12 -14.12
N LEU A 87 -3.76 6.58 -12.95
CA LEU A 87 -5.12 6.65 -12.39
C LEU A 87 -5.62 8.09 -12.20
N ARG A 88 -4.73 9.03 -11.88
CA ARG A 88 -5.06 10.46 -11.77
C ARG A 88 -5.48 11.11 -13.09
N THR A 89 -5.14 10.52 -14.23
CA THR A 89 -5.64 10.98 -15.53
C THR A 89 -7.10 10.56 -15.78
N GLY A 90 -7.65 9.69 -14.92
CA GLY A 90 -9.06 9.32 -14.89
C GLY A 90 -9.53 8.70 -16.21
N SER A 91 -10.67 9.17 -16.70
CA SER A 91 -11.33 8.69 -17.91
C SER A 91 -10.54 8.92 -19.21
N HIS A 92 -9.48 9.73 -19.16
CA HIS A 92 -8.59 10.01 -20.29
C HIS A 92 -7.27 9.24 -20.22
N GLY A 93 -7.12 8.38 -19.22
CA GLY A 93 -5.92 7.58 -18.98
C GLY A 93 -5.96 6.19 -19.61
N ALA A 94 -4.81 5.53 -19.64
CA ALA A 94 -4.70 4.14 -20.06
C ALA A 94 -5.53 3.16 -19.20
N LEU A 95 -5.92 3.57 -17.98
CA LEU A 95 -6.75 2.79 -17.07
C LEU A 95 -8.23 3.21 -17.07
N ALA A 96 -8.68 3.97 -18.07
CA ALA A 96 -10.07 4.39 -18.22
C ALA A 96 -11.10 3.24 -18.12
N PRO A 97 -10.86 2.02 -18.64
CA PRO A 97 -11.79 0.90 -18.46
C PRO A 97 -12.02 0.51 -16.99
N ILE A 98 -10.99 0.60 -16.15
CA ILE A 98 -11.11 0.33 -14.71
C ILE A 98 -11.87 1.47 -14.03
N VAL A 99 -11.62 2.71 -14.46
CA VAL A 99 -12.31 3.90 -13.95
C VAL A 99 -13.80 3.86 -14.25
N SER A 100 -14.20 3.34 -15.42
CA SER A 100 -15.62 3.22 -15.81
C SER A 100 -16.34 2.12 -15.05
N LEU A 101 -15.65 1.05 -14.61
CA LEU A 101 -16.28 -0.02 -13.81
C LEU A 101 -16.76 0.45 -12.43
N VAL A 102 -16.11 1.48 -11.87
CA VAL A 102 -16.40 1.98 -10.52
C VAL A 102 -17.29 3.22 -10.50
N LYS A 103 -17.74 3.70 -11.67
CA LYS A 103 -18.59 4.89 -11.80
C LYS A 103 -19.85 4.56 -12.60
N ASN A 104 -20.96 5.16 -12.23
CA ASN A 104 -22.20 5.07 -13.01
C ASN A 104 -22.21 6.08 -14.18
N GLU A 105 -23.28 6.07 -14.97
CA GLU A 105 -23.46 6.97 -16.13
C GLU A 105 -23.45 8.46 -15.76
N HIS A 106 -23.77 8.79 -14.50
CA HIS A 106 -23.71 10.15 -13.96
C HIS A 106 -22.35 10.50 -13.33
N GLY A 107 -21.35 9.62 -13.45
CA GLY A 107 -20.00 9.81 -12.91
C GLY A 107 -19.88 9.63 -11.40
N GLN A 108 -20.93 9.18 -10.71
CA GLN A 108 -20.92 8.92 -9.27
C GLN A 108 -20.31 7.54 -8.95
N PRO A 109 -19.63 7.39 -7.79
CA PRO A 109 -19.00 6.14 -7.42
C PRO A 109 -20.02 5.03 -7.11
N ILE A 110 -19.76 3.82 -7.61
CA ILE A 110 -20.55 2.63 -7.32
C ILE A 110 -19.88 1.90 -6.14
N ASN A 111 -20.38 2.09 -4.92
CA ASN A 111 -19.75 1.60 -3.70
C ASN A 111 -19.55 0.08 -3.67
N SER A 112 -20.49 -0.71 -4.22
CA SER A 112 -20.34 -2.17 -4.32
C SER A 112 -19.15 -2.57 -5.20
N MET A 113 -18.93 -1.85 -6.30
CA MET A 113 -17.78 -2.09 -7.18
C MET A 113 -16.48 -1.66 -6.52
N TYR A 114 -16.47 -0.55 -5.78
CA TYR A 114 -15.31 -0.18 -4.96
C TYR A 114 -14.99 -1.25 -3.91
N PHE A 115 -15.99 -1.81 -3.23
CA PHE A 115 -15.78 -2.88 -2.24
C PHE A 115 -15.16 -4.14 -2.88
N TRP A 116 -15.79 -4.66 -3.93
CA TRP A 116 -15.32 -5.90 -4.56
C TRP A 116 -13.99 -5.73 -5.29
N LEU A 117 -13.80 -4.66 -6.07
CA LEU A 117 -12.57 -4.47 -6.82
C LEU A 117 -11.38 -4.13 -5.91
N SER A 118 -11.59 -3.31 -4.86
CA SER A 118 -10.53 -3.09 -3.88
C SER A 118 -10.22 -4.36 -3.11
N GLY A 119 -11.22 -5.14 -2.71
CA GLY A 119 -10.96 -6.36 -1.98
C GLY A 119 -10.27 -7.45 -2.81
N LEU A 120 -10.75 -7.70 -4.02
CA LEU A 120 -10.13 -8.66 -4.93
C LEU A 120 -8.68 -8.29 -5.24
N LEU A 121 -8.40 -7.00 -5.52
CA LEU A 121 -7.02 -6.55 -5.75
C LEU A 121 -6.16 -6.68 -4.47
N SER A 122 -6.74 -6.38 -3.31
CA SER A 122 -6.03 -6.46 -2.03
C SER A 122 -5.58 -7.87 -1.71
N GLY A 123 -6.37 -8.88 -2.10
CA GLY A 123 -5.99 -10.28 -2.00
C GLY A 123 -4.70 -10.64 -2.73
N PHE A 124 -4.20 -9.83 -3.68
CA PHE A 124 -2.97 -10.10 -4.45
C PHE A 124 -1.83 -9.10 -4.24
N LEU A 125 -2.08 -7.92 -3.68
CA LEU A 125 -1.11 -6.83 -3.62
C LEU A 125 -0.64 -6.56 -2.18
N ASP A 126 -1.50 -5.90 -1.41
CA ASP A 126 -1.45 -5.61 0.02
C ASP A 126 -2.56 -4.58 0.30
N ASN A 127 -3.03 -4.51 1.54
CA ASN A 127 -4.09 -3.57 1.94
C ASN A 127 -3.72 -2.10 1.69
N ALA A 128 -2.50 -1.68 2.02
CA ALA A 128 -2.09 -0.28 1.96
C ALA A 128 -1.99 0.29 0.52
N PRO A 129 -1.24 -0.33 -0.42
CA PRO A 129 -1.19 0.15 -1.80
C PRO A 129 -2.55 0.02 -2.49
N THR A 130 -3.35 -1.00 -2.17
CA THR A 130 -4.72 -1.15 -2.71
C THR A 130 -5.63 -0.02 -2.26
N TYR A 131 -5.65 0.26 -0.95
CA TYR A 131 -6.38 1.40 -0.42
C TYR A 131 -5.96 2.69 -1.12
N LEU A 132 -4.66 2.93 -1.28
CA LEU A 132 -4.15 4.16 -1.92
C LEU A 132 -4.57 4.29 -3.39
N VAL A 133 -4.59 3.18 -4.13
CA VAL A 133 -5.08 3.13 -5.52
C VAL A 133 -6.54 3.54 -5.60
N PHE A 134 -7.41 2.89 -4.83
CA PHE A 134 -8.85 3.16 -4.90
C PHE A 134 -9.23 4.51 -4.28
N PHE A 135 -8.49 4.95 -3.27
CA PHE A 135 -8.61 6.30 -2.71
C PHE A 135 -8.36 7.38 -3.77
N ASN A 136 -7.28 7.25 -4.56
CA ASN A 136 -6.98 8.18 -5.66
C ASN A 136 -7.97 8.03 -6.82
N LEU A 137 -8.48 6.82 -7.08
CA LEU A 137 -9.46 6.57 -8.12
C LEU A 137 -10.82 7.22 -7.81
N ALA A 138 -11.25 7.18 -6.55
CA ALA A 138 -12.51 7.78 -6.11
C ALA A 138 -12.46 9.31 -6.12
N SER A 139 -11.40 9.89 -5.54
CA SER A 139 -11.23 11.34 -5.48
C SER A 139 -9.78 11.76 -5.33
N GLY A 140 -9.02 11.06 -4.47
CA GLY A 140 -7.68 11.49 -4.06
C GLY A 140 -7.66 12.64 -3.05
N ASP A 141 -8.82 13.18 -2.68
CA ASP A 141 -8.99 14.19 -1.64
C ASP A 141 -9.61 13.57 -0.38
N ALA A 142 -8.87 13.65 0.74
CA ALA A 142 -9.30 13.09 2.01
C ALA A 142 -10.54 13.78 2.57
N THR A 143 -10.66 15.11 2.42
CA THR A 143 -11.80 15.85 2.93
C THR A 143 -13.07 15.49 2.18
N ILE A 144 -12.99 15.34 0.85
CA ILE A 144 -14.13 14.88 0.05
C ILE A 144 -14.52 13.45 0.43
N LEU A 145 -13.55 12.55 0.55
CA LEU A 145 -13.81 11.15 0.90
C LEU A 145 -14.37 10.95 2.31
N MET A 146 -13.96 11.79 3.27
CA MET A 146 -14.45 11.68 4.64
C MET A 146 -15.82 12.34 4.87
N ASN A 147 -16.21 13.33 4.05
CA ASN A 147 -17.44 14.10 4.30
C ASN A 147 -18.53 13.91 3.23
N ILE A 148 -18.15 13.78 1.97
CA ILE A 148 -19.10 13.72 0.83
C ILE A 148 -19.23 12.29 0.31
N LEU A 149 -18.11 11.57 0.22
CA LEU A 149 -18.02 10.21 -0.31
C LEU A 149 -17.70 9.17 0.78
N GLU A 150 -18.20 9.41 2.00
CA GLU A 150 -17.93 8.58 3.19
C GLU A 150 -18.23 7.08 2.95
N LYS A 151 -19.33 6.77 2.24
CA LYS A 151 -19.72 5.39 1.93
C LYS A 151 -18.77 4.74 0.93
N THR A 152 -18.22 5.52 0.00
CA THR A 152 -17.19 5.05 -0.93
C THR A 152 -15.89 4.80 -0.19
N LEU A 153 -15.49 5.73 0.69
CA LEU A 153 -14.32 5.55 1.54
C LEU A 153 -14.45 4.30 2.42
N LEU A 154 -15.62 4.09 3.02
CA LEU A 154 -15.93 2.88 3.79
C LEU A 154 -15.80 1.63 2.93
N ALA A 155 -16.41 1.61 1.74
CA ALA A 155 -16.31 0.48 0.82
C ALA A 155 -14.86 0.13 0.46
N ILE A 156 -14.04 1.14 0.15
CA ILE A 156 -12.61 0.97 -0.14
C ILE A 156 -11.86 0.40 1.07
N SER A 157 -12.13 0.95 2.26
CA SER A 157 -11.45 0.56 3.50
C SER A 157 -11.79 -0.89 3.86
N MET A 158 -13.07 -1.24 3.82
CA MET A 158 -13.56 -2.57 4.16
C MET A 158 -13.15 -3.61 3.12
N GLY A 159 -13.24 -3.28 1.83
CA GLY A 159 -12.78 -4.17 0.76
C GLY A 159 -11.30 -4.46 0.90
N SER A 160 -10.48 -3.40 0.98
CA SER A 160 -9.02 -3.53 1.11
C SER A 160 -8.62 -4.38 2.33
N VAL A 161 -9.26 -4.20 3.49
CA VAL A 161 -8.87 -4.92 4.71
C VAL A 161 -9.41 -6.36 4.75
N PHE A 162 -10.69 -6.58 4.47
CA PHE A 162 -11.32 -7.89 4.67
C PHE A 162 -10.82 -8.97 3.71
N MET A 163 -10.50 -8.58 2.47
CA MET A 163 -10.08 -9.54 1.44
C MET A 163 -8.55 -9.65 1.30
N GLY A 164 -7.77 -8.84 2.03
CA GLY A 164 -6.32 -9.02 2.12
C GLY A 164 -5.91 -10.34 2.78
N ALA A 165 -6.83 -11.02 3.46
CA ALA A 165 -6.61 -12.35 4.03
C ALA A 165 -6.82 -13.51 3.03
N LEU A 166 -7.24 -13.23 1.80
CA LEU A 166 -7.50 -14.26 0.78
C LEU A 166 -6.24 -14.91 0.21
N SER A 167 -5.05 -14.35 0.46
CA SER A 167 -3.78 -14.98 0.07
C SER A 167 -2.64 -14.65 1.05
N TYR A 168 -1.50 -15.34 0.89
CA TYR A 168 -0.27 -15.01 1.64
C TYR A 168 0.33 -13.67 1.27
N VAL A 169 0.10 -13.17 0.05
CA VAL A 169 0.67 -11.90 -0.41
C VAL A 169 -0.23 -10.73 -0.01
N GLY A 170 -1.54 -10.98 0.20
CA GLY A 170 -2.52 -9.93 0.45
C GLY A 170 -2.30 -9.11 1.72
N ASN A 171 -1.46 -9.57 2.66
CA ASN A 171 -0.90 -8.69 3.69
C ASN A 171 0.44 -9.21 4.25
N ALA A 172 1.25 -8.30 4.81
CA ALA A 172 2.55 -8.62 5.40
C ALA A 172 2.52 -9.69 6.51
N PRO A 173 1.59 -9.66 7.50
CA PRO A 173 1.49 -10.71 8.51
C PRO A 173 1.29 -12.12 7.92
N ASN A 174 0.44 -12.28 6.91
CA ASN A 174 0.21 -13.57 6.25
C ASN A 174 1.48 -14.10 5.60
N LEU A 175 2.21 -13.24 4.89
CA LEU A 175 3.48 -13.60 4.26
C LEU A 175 4.51 -14.00 5.31
N MET A 176 4.59 -13.25 6.41
CA MET A 176 5.52 -13.53 7.51
C MET A 176 5.23 -14.89 8.16
N VAL A 177 3.96 -15.18 8.47
CA VAL A 177 3.55 -16.48 9.03
C VAL A 177 3.89 -17.62 8.07
N LYS A 178 3.65 -17.45 6.76
CA LYS A 178 4.02 -18.44 5.75
C LYS A 178 5.52 -18.71 5.72
N SER A 179 6.35 -17.66 5.70
CA SER A 179 7.81 -17.81 5.66
C SER A 179 8.34 -18.49 6.92
N ILE A 180 7.80 -18.15 8.10
CA ILE A 180 8.15 -18.82 9.36
C ILE A 180 7.78 -20.32 9.33
N ALA A 181 6.58 -20.65 8.86
CA ALA A 181 6.12 -22.04 8.76
C ALA A 181 7.01 -22.86 7.79
N ILE A 182 7.36 -22.30 6.63
CA ILE A 182 8.27 -22.95 5.67
C ILE A 182 9.67 -23.16 6.26
N GLN A 183 10.20 -22.19 7.01
CA GLN A 183 11.47 -22.33 7.73
C GLN A 183 11.42 -23.47 8.76
N ASN A 184 10.27 -23.65 9.41
CA ASN A 184 9.98 -24.75 10.33
C ASN A 184 9.68 -26.08 9.61
N LYS A 185 9.92 -26.17 8.29
CA LYS A 185 9.65 -27.34 7.44
C LYS A 185 8.19 -27.79 7.44
N ILE A 186 7.28 -26.88 7.79
CA ILE A 186 5.84 -27.09 7.66
C ILE A 186 5.47 -26.79 6.21
N ASN A 187 4.87 -27.78 5.55
CA ASN A 187 4.42 -27.61 4.19
C ASN A 187 3.17 -26.72 4.17
N MET A 188 3.31 -25.52 3.61
CA MET A 188 2.20 -24.56 3.52
C MET A 188 1.41 -24.81 2.23
N PRO A 189 0.08 -24.93 2.29
CA PRO A 189 -0.74 -25.14 1.10
C PRO A 189 -0.62 -23.94 0.15
N SER A 190 -0.92 -24.18 -1.12
CA SER A 190 -1.14 -23.08 -2.06
C SER A 190 -2.54 -22.50 -1.79
N PHE A 191 -2.72 -21.18 -1.90
CA PHE A 191 -4.06 -20.59 -1.76
C PHE A 191 -5.00 -20.95 -2.91
N PHE A 192 -4.45 -21.44 -4.02
CA PHE A 192 -5.19 -21.81 -5.23
C PHE A 192 -5.07 -23.32 -5.53
N SER A 193 -4.48 -24.12 -4.64
CA SER A 193 -4.18 -25.55 -4.86
C SER A 193 -4.04 -26.33 -3.57
#